data_AF-A0A4Y2MTK8-F1
#
_entry.id   AF-A0A4Y2MTK8-F1
#
_cell.length_a   1.000
_cell.length_b   1.000
_cell.length_c   1.000
_cell.angle_alpha   90.00
_cell.angle_beta   90.00
_cell.angle_gamma   90.00
#
_symmetry.space_group_name_H-M   'P 1'
#
loop_
_entity.id
_entity.type
_entity.pdbx_description
1 polymer ?
#
loop_
_entity_poly.entity_id
_entity_poly.type
_entity_poly.pdbx_seq_one_letter_code
_entity_poly.pdbx_strand_id
1 'polypeptide(L)'
;MKDFYQLDAAHMLTSLGLEWQVALKMTDVKLDLFTDIDMHLFIEKGIHGGVSMISHRHTEANHPQCPNYDSSEAFKYYLLGCQ
;
A
#
# COMPACT_ATOMS: atom_id res chain seq x y z
N MET A 1 -28.35 4.16 5.71
CA MET A 1 -27.45 5.00 4.88
C MET A 1 -28.03 6.40 4.67
N LYS A 2 -29.30 6.50 4.25
CA LYS A 2 -30.03 7.76 4.17
C LYS A 2 -30.23 8.43 5.55
N ASP A 3 -30.49 7.65 6.59
CA ASP A 3 -30.71 8.22 7.94
C ASP A 3 -29.41 8.66 8.63
N PHE A 4 -28.26 8.06 8.28
CA PHE A 4 -26.97 8.30 8.94
C PHE A 4 -26.08 9.27 8.17
N TYR A 5 -26.01 9.13 6.85
CA TYR A 5 -25.13 9.94 5.98
C TYR A 5 -25.93 10.81 5.01
N GLN A 6 -27.27 10.72 4.98
CA GLN A 6 -28.14 11.41 4.03
C GLN A 6 -27.74 11.17 2.57
N LEU A 7 -27.16 10.00 2.30
CA LEU A 7 -26.83 9.52 0.96
C LEU A 7 -27.78 8.38 0.60
N ASP A 8 -28.25 8.41 -0.65
CA ASP A 8 -29.18 7.42 -1.18
C ASP A 8 -28.43 6.42 -2.06
N ALA A 9 -28.40 5.16 -1.62
CA ALA A 9 -27.71 4.08 -2.31
C ALA A 9 -28.28 3.82 -3.71
N ALA A 10 -29.56 4.10 -3.96
CA ALA A 10 -30.21 3.87 -5.25
C ALA A 10 -29.68 4.76 -6.38
N HIS A 11 -29.01 5.87 -6.04
CA HIS A 11 -28.39 6.76 -7.02
C HIS A 11 -26.95 6.39 -7.36
N MET A 12 -26.41 5.31 -6.77
CA MET A 12 -25.02 4.89 -6.97
C MET A 12 -24.95 3.55 -7.68
N LEU A 13 -24.11 3.50 -8.72
CA LEU A 13 -23.94 2.30 -9.56
C LEU A 13 -23.18 1.18 -8.83
N THR A 14 -22.28 1.53 -7.91
CA THR A 14 -21.41 0.58 -7.20
C THR A 14 -21.29 0.92 -5.72
N SER A 15 -21.03 -0.10 -4.88
CA SER A 15 -20.79 0.08 -3.43
C SER A 15 -19.60 0.99 -3.17
N LEU A 16 -18.51 0.81 -3.92
CA LEU A 16 -17.30 1.62 -3.75
C LEU A 16 -17.55 3.10 -4.05
N GLY A 17 -18.32 3.42 -5.10
CA GLY A 17 -18.67 4.80 -5.39
C GLY A 17 -19.47 5.45 -4.26
N LEU A 18 -20.37 4.69 -3.64
CA LEU A 18 -21.17 5.13 -2.50
C LEU A 18 -20.30 5.33 -1.25
N GLU A 19 -19.40 4.39 -0.96
CA GLU A 19 -18.43 4.50 0.14
C GLU A 19 -17.52 5.71 -0.03
N TRP A 20 -17.03 5.96 -1.24
CA TRP A 20 -16.21 7.12 -1.57
C TRP A 20 -16.95 8.45 -1.29
N GLN A 21 -18.20 8.57 -1.71
CA GLN A 21 -19.01 9.75 -1.43
C GLN A 21 -19.27 9.94 0.08
N VAL A 22 -19.51 8.85 0.81
CA VAL A 22 -19.64 8.90 2.28
C VAL A 22 -18.33 9.36 2.91
N ALA A 23 -17.18 8.84 2.49
CA ALA A 23 -15.88 9.22 3.02
C ALA A 23 -15.57 10.71 2.82
N LEU A 24 -15.85 11.25 1.62
CA LEU A 24 -15.70 12.67 1.34
C LEU A 24 -16.65 13.52 2.21
N LYS A 25 -17.91 13.09 2.37
CA LYS A 25 -18.88 13.81 3.22
C LYS A 25 -18.47 13.82 4.70
N MET A 26 -17.90 12.72 5.19
CA MET A 26 -17.47 12.60 6.59
C MET A 26 -16.20 13.39 6.90
N THR A 27 -15.31 13.55 5.92
CA THR A 27 -14.05 14.28 6.08
C THR A 27 -14.14 15.76 5.71
N ASP A 28 -15.25 16.19 5.07
CA ASP A 28 -15.48 17.53 4.51
C ASP A 28 -14.36 18.01 3.56
N VAL A 29 -13.63 17.05 2.97
CA VAL A 29 -12.57 17.33 2.01
C VAL A 29 -13.21 17.67 0.66
N LYS A 30 -12.83 18.82 0.12
CA LYS A 30 -13.17 19.22 -1.26
C LYS A 30 -12.00 18.90 -2.16
N LEU A 31 -12.23 18.00 -3.11
CA LEU A 31 -11.25 17.66 -4.13
C LEU A 31 -11.47 18.57 -5.34
N ASP A 32 -10.38 19.18 -5.80
CA ASP A 32 -10.38 19.91 -7.07
C ASP A 32 -10.30 18.94 -8.24
N LEU A 33 -10.95 19.32 -9.34
CA LEU A 33 -10.89 18.54 -10.58
C LEU A 33 -9.52 18.72 -11.23
N PHE A 34 -8.84 17.60 -11.54
CA PHE A 34 -7.57 17.63 -12.26
C PHE A 34 -7.79 18.05 -13.71
N THR A 35 -7.34 19.26 -14.03
CA THR A 35 -7.40 19.85 -15.38
C THR A 35 -6.10 19.67 -16.17
N ASP A 36 -4.98 19.45 -15.46
CA ASP A 36 -3.66 19.30 -16.04
C ASP A 36 -3.27 17.82 -16.15
N ILE A 37 -2.63 17.44 -17.27
CA ILE A 37 -2.22 16.07 -17.54
C ILE A 37 -1.02 15.61 -16.70
N ASP A 38 -0.12 16.51 -16.33
CA ASP A 38 1.02 16.18 -15.49
C ASP A 38 0.59 15.81 -14.06
N MET A 39 -0.50 16.42 -13.57
CA MET A 39 -1.10 16.06 -12.28
C MET A 39 -1.68 14.64 -12.31
N HIS A 40 -2.40 14.28 -13.38
CA HIS A 40 -2.90 12.91 -13.57
C HIS A 40 -1.75 11.91 -13.63
N LEU A 41 -0.74 12.17 -14.47
CA LEU A 41 0.42 11.30 -14.63
C LEU A 41 1.22 11.15 -13.33
N PHE A 42 1.30 12.19 -12.50
CA PHE A 42 1.96 12.11 -11.20
C PHE A 42 1.24 11.13 -10.27
N ILE A 43 -0.09 11.21 -10.20
CA ILE A 43 -0.90 10.32 -9.35
C ILE A 43 -0.86 8.90 -9.88
N GLU A 44 -1.03 8.70 -11.18
CA GLU A 44 -0.96 7.37 -11.80
C GLU A 44 0.39 6.69 -11.54
N LYS A 45 1.50 7.43 -11.66
CA LYS A 45 2.84 6.93 -11.35
C LYS A 45 3.02 6.61 -9.86
N GLY A 46 2.30 7.29 -8.98
CA GLY A 46 2.32 7.06 -7.54
C GLY A 46 1.44 5.89 -7.09
N ILE A 47 0.49 5.43 -7.90
CA ILE A 47 -0.37 4.29 -7.55
C ILE A 47 0.43 3.00 -7.70
N HIS A 48 0.84 2.45 -6.56
CA HIS A 48 1.42 1.11 -6.45
C HIS A 48 0.45 0.17 -5.75
N GLY A 49 0.40 -1.08 -6.22
CA GLY A 49 -0.38 -2.13 -5.58
C GLY A 49 0.17 -2.53 -4.20
N GLY A 50 -0.42 -3.56 -3.61
CA GLY A 50 0.08 -4.13 -2.36
C GLY A 50 1.49 -4.73 -2.53
N VAL A 51 2.35 -4.55 -1.53
CA VAL A 51 3.64 -5.23 -1.47
C VAL A 51 3.40 -6.68 -1.12
N SER A 52 3.85 -7.59 -2.00
CA SER A 52 3.87 -9.02 -1.73
C SER A 52 5.31 -9.48 -1.57
N MET A 53 5.69 -9.92 -0.38
CA MET A 53 7.03 -10.41 -0.05
C MET A 53 6.94 -11.87 0.38
N ILE A 54 7.76 -12.73 -0.23
CA ILE A 54 8.01 -14.09 0.26
C ILE A 54 9.37 -14.07 0.96
N SER A 55 9.36 -14.11 2.28
CA SER A 55 10.58 -14.27 3.08
C SER A 55 10.85 -15.74 3.38
N HIS A 56 12.13 -16.10 3.48
CA HIS A 56 12.52 -17.39 4.03
C HIS A 56 12.30 -17.38 5.54
N ARG A 57 11.61 -18.39 6.09
CA ARG A 57 11.35 -18.51 7.53
C ARG A 57 12.61 -18.58 8.38
N HIS A 58 13.70 -19.09 7.82
CA HIS A 58 15.00 -19.16 8.47
C HIS A 58 16.09 -18.83 7.46
N THR A 59 17.02 -17.96 7.84
CA THR A 59 18.17 -17.58 7.02
C THR A 59 19.33 -17.25 7.97
N GLU A 60 20.49 -17.92 7.80
CA GLU A 60 21.71 -17.71 8.64
C GLU A 60 22.85 -16.98 7.92
N ALA A 61 23.31 -15.87 8.52
CA ALA A 61 24.18 -14.93 7.84
C ALA A 61 25.57 -15.57 7.75
N ASN A 62 26.18 -15.49 6.57
CA ASN A 62 27.51 -16.02 6.35
C ASN A 62 28.48 -14.87 6.11
N HIS A 63 29.03 -14.34 7.21
CA HIS A 63 30.04 -13.29 7.19
C HIS A 63 31.13 -13.62 8.22
N PRO A 64 32.42 -13.28 8.01
CA PRO A 64 33.53 -13.64 8.89
C PRO A 64 33.41 -13.13 10.34
N GLN A 65 32.49 -12.19 10.57
CA GLN A 65 32.19 -11.66 11.91
C GLN A 65 31.07 -12.45 12.62
N CYS A 66 30.42 -13.40 11.94
CA CYS A 66 29.37 -14.24 12.50
C CYS A 66 29.96 -15.49 13.18
N PRO A 67 29.36 -15.97 14.29
CA PRO A 67 29.87 -17.14 15.01
C PRO A 67 29.91 -18.43 14.18
N ASN A 68 28.97 -18.59 13.23
CA ASN A 68 28.82 -19.78 12.40
C ASN A 68 29.35 -19.56 10.96
N TYR A 69 30.41 -18.76 10.80
CA TYR A 69 30.99 -18.50 9.48
C TYR A 69 31.55 -19.77 8.83
N ASP A 70 31.15 -20.02 7.59
CA ASP A 70 31.71 -21.08 6.74
C ASP A 70 32.36 -20.47 5.51
N SER A 71 33.68 -20.63 5.38
CA SER A 71 34.47 -20.14 4.24
C SER A 71 34.20 -20.88 2.93
N SER A 72 33.55 -22.04 2.98
CA SER A 72 33.15 -22.80 1.78
C SER A 72 31.82 -22.31 1.18
N GLU A 73 31.01 -21.60 1.97
CA GLU A 73 29.74 -21.02 1.57
C GLU A 73 29.92 -19.57 1.08
N ALA A 74 29.02 -19.10 0.21
CA ALA A 74 29.04 -17.71 -0.27
C ALA A 74 28.72 -16.71 0.86
N PHE A 75 29.25 -15.49 0.77
CA PHE A 75 28.93 -14.42 1.70
C PHE A 75 27.44 -14.08 1.63
N LYS A 76 26.76 -14.11 2.78
CA LYS A 76 25.32 -13.82 2.91
C LYS A 76 25.12 -12.72 3.94
N TYR A 77 24.65 -11.56 3.48
CA TYR A 77 24.09 -10.51 4.32
C TYR A 77 22.57 -10.66 4.30
N TYR A 78 21.89 -10.61 5.45
CA TYR A 78 20.44 -10.47 5.46
C TYR A 78 20.02 -9.11 5.95
N LEU A 79 19.11 -8.51 5.20
CA LEU A 79 18.21 -7.51 5.72
C LEU A 79 17.12 -8.29 6.47
N LEU A 80 17.31 -8.50 7.77
CA LEU A 80 16.27 -9.03 8.65
C LEU A 80 15.07 -8.08 8.56
N GLY A 81 14.02 -8.52 7.88
CA GLY A 81 12.66 -8.08 8.22
C GLY A 81 12.41 -8.49 9.67
N CYS A 82 12.12 -7.50 10.52
CA CYS A 82 11.91 -7.61 11.96
C CYS A 82 11.29 -8.93 12.43
N GLN A 83 11.92 -9.54 13.45
CA GLN A 83 11.17 -10.21 14.52
C GLN A 83 10.30 -9.19 15.25
#